data_AF-A0A2W4IRL9-F1
#
_entry.id   AF-A0A2W4IRL9-F1
#
_cell.length_a   1.000
_cell.length_b   1.000
_cell.length_c   1.000
_cell.angle_alpha   90.00
_cell.angle_beta   90.00
_cell.angle_gamma   90.00
#
_symmetry.space_group_name_H-M   'P 1'
#
loop_
_entity.id
_entity.type
_entity.pdbx_description
1 polymer ?
#
loop_
_entity_poly.entity_id
_entity_poly.type
_entity_poly.pdbx_seq_one_letter_code
_entity_poly.pdbx_strand_id
1 'polypeptide(L)'
;RQQYTMVVHAVTAHLARAAQPADAGISLGGVRINSYPDLVDYLVEQLTDEQTRAEWAGTAANTGTINAFARRLIGSKKDLSRLIRGDLATRRPHAINTAESAQVTVVDLHNLPDKAQRFVVGVTLKTEFDRKEKKGAAKPLLFVVLDELNKYAPREGSSPIKEVLLDIAERGRSLGVILIGAQQTASEVERRIVTNSAIRVVGRLDPAEAARPEYGFLPPAQRQRALIAKPGTMFVHQPDIPVPLCLEFPFPAWATRVSEAGAAPSATLRSIVQAADPFAVMASGSGSSDDEIPF
;
A
#
# COMPACT_ATOMS: atom_id res chain seq x y z
N ARG A 1 -10.19 -5.75 -22.70
CA ARG A 1 -10.00 -5.14 -21.36
C ARG A 1 -11.31 -4.54 -20.82
N GLN A 2 -11.99 -3.67 -21.59
CA GLN A 2 -13.27 -3.07 -21.21
C GLN A 2 -14.34 -4.09 -20.77
N GLN A 3 -14.56 -5.17 -21.53
CA GLN A 3 -15.52 -6.22 -21.16
C GLN A 3 -15.21 -6.90 -19.82
N TYR A 4 -13.94 -7.08 -19.47
CA TYR A 4 -13.55 -7.68 -18.19
C TYR A 4 -13.90 -6.75 -17.02
N THR A 5 -13.60 -5.46 -17.18
CA THR A 5 -13.99 -4.43 -16.21
C THR A 5 -15.51 -4.38 -16.03
N MET A 6 -16.29 -4.51 -17.10
CA MET A 6 -17.75 -4.59 -16.99
C MET A 6 -18.23 -5.78 -16.15
N VAL A 7 -17.67 -6.98 -16.35
CA VAL A 7 -18.02 -8.16 -15.52
C VAL A 7 -17.68 -7.92 -14.05
N VAL A 8 -16.50 -7.35 -13.75
CA VAL A 8 -16.11 -7.01 -12.38
C VAL A 8 -17.12 -6.05 -11.75
N HIS A 9 -17.50 -4.98 -12.45
CA HIS A 9 -18.48 -4.02 -11.95
C HIS A 9 -19.87 -4.63 -11.76
N ALA A 10 -20.34 -5.45 -12.71
CA ALA A 10 -21.64 -6.13 -12.62
C ALA A 10 -21.70 -7.04 -11.39
N VAL A 11 -20.71 -7.92 -11.22
CA VAL A 11 -20.62 -8.83 -10.07
C VAL A 11 -20.51 -8.04 -8.76
N THR A 12 -19.67 -7.00 -8.71
CA THR A 12 -19.51 -6.18 -7.50
C THR A 12 -20.80 -5.45 -7.13
N ALA A 13 -21.50 -4.87 -8.12
CA ALA A 13 -22.76 -4.18 -7.91
C ALA A 13 -23.87 -5.15 -7.49
N HIS A 14 -23.89 -6.36 -8.04
CA HIS A 14 -24.82 -7.41 -7.63
C HIS A 14 -24.56 -7.84 -6.18
N LEU A 15 -23.31 -8.15 -5.83
CA LEU A 15 -22.92 -8.49 -4.45
C LEU A 15 -23.31 -7.40 -3.45
N ALA A 16 -23.08 -6.13 -3.78
CA ALA A 16 -23.43 -5.00 -2.91
C ALA A 16 -24.94 -4.89 -2.63
N ARG A 17 -25.80 -5.37 -3.54
CA ARG A 17 -27.26 -5.38 -3.37
C ARG A 17 -27.77 -6.66 -2.69
N ALA A 18 -27.20 -7.81 -3.05
CA ALA A 18 -27.72 -9.13 -2.67
C ALA A 18 -27.12 -9.68 -1.37
N ALA A 19 -25.87 -9.33 -1.03
CA ALA A 19 -25.20 -9.84 0.16
C ALA A 19 -25.83 -9.27 1.43
N GLN A 20 -26.28 -10.16 2.30
CA GLN A 20 -26.79 -9.81 3.62
C GLN A 20 -25.79 -10.24 4.70
N PRO A 21 -25.56 -9.42 5.75
CA PRO A 21 -24.76 -9.86 6.89
C PRO A 21 -25.35 -11.14 7.51
N ALA A 22 -24.49 -12.10 7.79
CA ALA A 22 -24.84 -13.31 8.52
C ALA A 22 -23.85 -13.52 9.67
N ASP A 23 -24.21 -14.36 10.63
CA ASP A 23 -23.24 -14.83 11.61
C ASP A 23 -22.05 -15.47 10.87
N ALA A 24 -20.82 -15.12 11.24
CA ALA A 24 -19.61 -15.64 10.62
C ALA A 24 -19.59 -15.56 9.06
N GLY A 25 -19.99 -14.42 8.47
CA GLY A 25 -19.84 -14.16 7.03
C GLY A 25 -21.01 -13.39 6.40
N ILE A 26 -21.45 -13.87 5.24
CA ILE A 26 -22.61 -13.30 4.52
C ILE A 26 -23.59 -14.40 4.09
N SER A 27 -24.83 -14.00 3.80
CA SER A 27 -25.84 -14.81 3.11
C SER A 27 -26.04 -14.27 1.69
N LEU A 28 -26.01 -15.15 0.69
CA LEU A 28 -26.31 -14.84 -0.71
C LEU A 28 -27.34 -15.85 -1.24
N GLY A 29 -28.52 -15.37 -1.63
CA GLY A 29 -29.58 -16.25 -2.14
C GLY A 29 -29.99 -17.36 -1.15
N GLY A 30 -29.91 -17.11 0.15
CA GLY A 30 -30.17 -18.09 1.21
C GLY A 30 -29.02 -19.04 1.52
N VAL A 31 -27.90 -18.97 0.79
CA VAL A 31 -26.69 -19.75 1.03
C VAL A 31 -25.75 -18.98 1.96
N ARG A 32 -25.29 -19.63 3.03
CA ARG A 32 -24.30 -19.06 3.96
C ARG A 32 -22.90 -19.21 3.40
N ILE A 33 -22.15 -18.12 3.37
CA ILE A 33 -20.77 -18.05 2.87
C ILE A 33 -19.89 -17.52 3.99
N ASN A 34 -18.99 -18.36 4.50
CA ASN A 34 -18.12 -18.05 5.64
C ASN A 34 -16.64 -17.92 5.25
N SER A 35 -16.26 -18.38 4.06
CA SER A 35 -14.88 -18.37 3.59
C SER A 35 -14.76 -17.83 2.16
N TYR A 36 -13.56 -17.41 1.79
CA TYR A 36 -13.27 -16.98 0.41
C TYR A 36 -13.40 -18.09 -0.63
N PRO A 37 -12.96 -19.34 -0.39
CA PRO A 37 -13.28 -20.47 -1.25
C PRO A 37 -14.77 -20.58 -1.58
N ASP A 38 -15.63 -20.53 -0.55
CA ASP A 38 -17.09 -20.67 -0.73
C ASP A 38 -17.65 -19.52 -1.57
N LEU A 39 -17.17 -18.29 -1.33
CA LEU A 39 -17.56 -17.14 -2.14
C LEU A 39 -17.18 -17.35 -3.60
N VAL A 40 -15.97 -17.82 -3.87
CA VAL A 40 -15.52 -18.05 -5.24
C VAL A 40 -16.31 -19.18 -5.89
N ASP A 41 -16.57 -20.29 -5.19
CA ASP A 41 -17.35 -21.41 -5.74
C ASP A 41 -18.78 -20.97 -6.08
N TYR A 42 -19.43 -20.27 -5.16
CA TYR A 42 -20.74 -19.70 -5.39
C TYR A 42 -20.77 -18.77 -6.60
N LEU A 43 -19.81 -17.83 -6.70
CA LEU A 43 -19.72 -16.93 -7.84
C LEU A 43 -19.48 -17.66 -9.17
N VAL A 44 -18.63 -18.69 -9.18
CA VAL A 44 -18.35 -19.48 -10.39
C VAL A 44 -19.59 -20.25 -10.84
N GLU A 45 -20.34 -20.85 -9.91
CA GLU A 45 -21.60 -21.53 -10.19
C GLU A 45 -22.60 -20.56 -10.86
N GLN A 46 -22.86 -19.42 -10.23
CA GLN A 46 -23.79 -18.40 -10.74
C GLN A 46 -23.36 -17.80 -12.10
N LEU A 47 -22.06 -17.69 -12.36
CA LEU A 47 -21.54 -17.14 -13.61
C LEU A 47 -21.54 -18.16 -14.76
N THR A 48 -21.50 -19.45 -14.43
CA THR A 48 -21.45 -20.53 -15.43
C THR A 48 -22.83 -21.09 -15.76
N ASP A 49 -23.80 -20.96 -14.86
CA ASP A 49 -25.20 -21.32 -15.11
C ASP A 49 -25.87 -20.35 -16.09
N GLU A 50 -26.55 -20.88 -17.11
CA GLU A 50 -27.21 -20.09 -18.16
C GLU A 50 -28.39 -19.27 -17.62
N GLN A 51 -29.06 -19.74 -16.57
CA GLN A 51 -30.23 -19.05 -16.01
C GLN A 51 -29.84 -17.82 -15.18
N THR A 52 -28.73 -17.89 -14.45
CA THR A 52 -28.30 -16.84 -13.50
C THR A 52 -27.21 -15.93 -14.07
N ARG A 53 -26.44 -16.38 -15.07
CA ARG A 53 -25.32 -15.62 -15.65
C ARG A 53 -25.66 -14.20 -16.08
N ALA A 54 -26.81 -14.00 -16.73
CA ALA A 54 -27.22 -12.69 -17.24
C ALA A 54 -27.45 -11.67 -16.10
N GLU A 55 -27.93 -12.12 -14.94
CA GLU A 55 -28.15 -11.30 -13.76
C GLU A 55 -26.83 -10.89 -13.07
N TRP A 56 -25.86 -11.80 -13.05
CA TRP A 56 -24.56 -11.60 -12.38
C TRP A 56 -23.54 -10.85 -13.23
N ALA A 57 -23.39 -11.23 -14.51
CA ALA A 57 -22.39 -10.66 -15.40
C ALA A 57 -22.92 -9.53 -16.30
N GLY A 58 -24.25 -9.35 -16.34
CA GLY A 58 -24.93 -8.50 -17.31
C GLY A 58 -25.05 -9.18 -18.68
N THR A 59 -26.01 -8.72 -19.49
CA THR A 59 -26.31 -9.29 -20.81
C THR A 59 -25.26 -8.96 -21.89
N ALA A 60 -24.44 -7.93 -21.67
CA ALA A 60 -23.46 -7.46 -22.65
C ALA A 60 -22.11 -8.21 -22.59
N ALA A 61 -21.86 -8.99 -21.54
CA ALA A 61 -20.60 -9.71 -21.38
C ALA A 61 -20.61 -11.04 -22.14
N ASN A 62 -19.59 -11.28 -22.96
CA ASN A 62 -19.47 -12.57 -23.65
C ASN A 62 -19.04 -13.70 -22.70
N THR A 63 -19.47 -14.92 -23.00
CA THR A 63 -19.18 -16.12 -22.20
C THR A 63 -17.67 -16.36 -22.04
N GLY A 64 -16.87 -16.05 -23.06
CA GLY A 64 -15.41 -16.17 -22.99
C GLY A 64 -14.77 -15.29 -21.92
N THR A 65 -15.23 -14.04 -21.77
CA THR A 65 -14.74 -13.10 -20.75
C THR A 65 -15.19 -13.53 -19.35
N ILE A 66 -16.43 -14.01 -19.22
CA ILE A 66 -16.97 -14.55 -17.96
C ILE A 66 -16.14 -15.76 -17.51
N ASN A 67 -15.87 -16.72 -18.41
CA ASN A 67 -15.02 -17.88 -18.13
C ASN A 67 -13.58 -17.48 -17.80
N ALA A 68 -13.04 -16.43 -18.41
CA ALA A 68 -11.73 -15.89 -18.03
C ALA A 68 -11.74 -15.24 -16.63
N PHE A 69 -12.84 -14.59 -16.25
CA PHE A 69 -13.05 -14.05 -14.90
C PHE A 69 -13.17 -15.16 -13.85
N ALA A 70 -14.02 -16.15 -14.07
CA ALA A 70 -14.18 -17.33 -13.21
C ALA A 70 -12.84 -18.03 -12.97
N ARG A 71 -12.05 -18.30 -14.03
CA ARG A 71 -10.72 -18.91 -13.90
C ARG A 71 -9.75 -18.08 -13.06
N ARG A 72 -9.79 -16.75 -13.15
CA ARG A 72 -8.95 -15.86 -12.34
C ARG A 72 -9.35 -15.89 -10.87
N LEU A 73 -10.65 -15.93 -10.57
CA LEU A 73 -11.14 -16.11 -9.20
C LEU A 73 -10.68 -17.45 -8.62
N ILE A 74 -10.87 -18.55 -9.35
CA ILE A 74 -10.41 -19.89 -8.93
C ILE A 74 -8.91 -19.87 -8.64
N GLY A 75 -8.11 -19.31 -9.55
CA GLY A 75 -6.66 -19.19 -9.39
C GLY A 75 -6.20 -18.24 -8.29
N SER A 76 -7.10 -17.49 -7.65
CA SER A 76 -6.79 -16.61 -6.52
C SER A 76 -7.00 -17.29 -5.15
N LYS A 77 -7.79 -18.37 -5.09
CA LYS A 77 -8.07 -19.10 -3.84
C LYS A 77 -6.80 -19.46 -3.09
N LYS A 78 -5.83 -20.08 -3.78
CA LYS A 78 -4.57 -20.54 -3.16
C LYS A 78 -3.88 -19.44 -2.35
N ASP A 79 -3.85 -18.21 -2.87
CA ASP A 79 -3.12 -17.10 -2.27
C ASP A 79 -3.97 -16.34 -1.23
N LEU A 80 -5.29 -16.25 -1.43
CA LEU A 80 -6.18 -15.36 -0.67
C LEU A 80 -7.06 -16.04 0.38
N SER A 81 -7.25 -17.36 0.32
CA SER A 81 -8.18 -18.08 1.22
C SER A 81 -7.88 -17.90 2.70
N ARG A 82 -6.61 -17.71 3.08
CA ARG A 82 -6.23 -17.49 4.48
C ARG A 82 -6.42 -16.04 4.93
N LEU A 83 -6.52 -15.10 3.99
CA LEU A 83 -6.62 -13.66 4.26
C LEU A 83 -8.06 -13.18 4.34
N ILE A 84 -8.91 -13.63 3.41
CA ILE A 84 -10.31 -13.22 3.34
C ILE A 84 -11.15 -14.23 4.14
N ARG A 85 -11.58 -13.81 5.34
CA ARG A 85 -12.17 -14.68 6.37
C ARG A 85 -13.44 -14.05 6.94
N GLY A 86 -14.59 -14.65 6.64
CA GLY A 86 -15.89 -14.27 7.21
C GLY A 86 -16.18 -14.96 8.55
N ASP A 87 -15.56 -16.11 8.77
CA ASP A 87 -15.73 -17.00 9.93
C ASP A 87 -15.07 -16.50 11.23
N LEU A 88 -14.29 -15.42 11.14
CA LEU A 88 -13.56 -14.87 12.28
C LEU A 88 -14.35 -13.73 12.93
N ALA A 89 -14.40 -13.71 14.27
CA ALA A 89 -15.12 -12.70 15.06
C ALA A 89 -14.76 -11.25 14.69
N THR A 90 -15.73 -10.34 14.85
CA THR A 90 -15.68 -8.94 14.39
C THR A 90 -14.64 -8.10 15.12
N ARG A 91 -14.41 -8.36 16.42
CA ARG A 91 -13.43 -7.62 17.23
C ARG A 91 -12.14 -8.43 17.32
N ARG A 92 -11.03 -7.88 16.79
CA ARG A 92 -9.74 -8.60 16.76
C ARG A 92 -8.60 -7.77 17.34
N PRO A 93 -7.68 -8.39 18.08
CA PRO A 93 -6.48 -7.72 18.60
C PRO A 93 -5.49 -7.33 17.49
N HIS A 94 -5.58 -7.92 16.29
CA HIS A 94 -4.66 -7.69 15.17
C HIS A 94 -5.31 -6.90 14.01
N ALA A 95 -6.40 -6.16 14.27
CA ALA A 95 -6.97 -5.27 13.27
C ALA A 95 -6.00 -4.10 13.01
N ILE A 96 -5.81 -3.74 11.74
CA ILE A 96 -5.05 -2.55 11.37
C ILE A 96 -5.91 -1.33 11.75
N ASN A 97 -5.44 -0.55 12.73
CA ASN A 97 -6.12 0.67 13.18
C ASN A 97 -5.11 1.82 13.25
N THR A 98 -4.97 2.58 12.19
CA THR A 98 -4.05 3.72 12.12
C THR A 98 -4.55 4.96 12.87
N ALA A 99 -5.81 4.98 13.31
CA ALA A 99 -6.46 6.17 13.87
C ALA A 99 -6.44 6.21 15.40
N GLU A 100 -6.53 5.06 16.05
CA GLU A 100 -6.68 4.95 17.52
C GLU A 100 -5.63 4.00 18.14
N SER A 101 -4.70 3.44 17.35
CA SER A 101 -3.69 2.49 17.85
C SER A 101 -2.28 3.09 17.99
N ALA A 102 -1.26 2.22 17.98
CA ALA A 102 0.13 2.55 18.19
C ALA A 102 0.65 3.61 17.19
N GLN A 103 1.64 4.38 17.64
CA GLN A 103 2.30 5.40 16.82
C GLN A 103 2.89 4.84 15.51
N VAL A 104 3.30 3.55 15.52
CA VAL A 104 3.82 2.84 14.36
C VAL A 104 3.09 1.50 14.24
N THR A 105 2.50 1.24 13.07
CA THR A 105 1.89 -0.04 12.73
C THR A 105 2.72 -0.72 11.66
N VAL A 106 3.28 -1.89 11.98
CA VAL A 106 4.04 -2.72 11.03
C VAL A 106 3.15 -3.86 10.55
N VAL A 107 2.92 -3.94 9.24
CA VAL A 107 2.21 -5.05 8.60
C VAL A 107 3.23 -5.96 7.96
N ASP A 108 3.41 -7.14 8.55
CA ASP A 108 4.38 -8.11 8.07
C ASP A 108 3.83 -8.92 6.89
N LEU A 109 4.54 -8.86 5.76
CA LEU A 109 4.14 -9.45 4.47
C LEU A 109 5.06 -10.60 4.02
N HIS A 110 6.16 -10.88 4.73
CA HIS A 110 7.26 -11.71 4.19
C HIS A 110 6.84 -13.14 3.82
N ASN A 111 5.92 -13.73 4.59
CA ASN A 111 5.44 -15.10 4.37
C ASN A 111 4.27 -15.21 3.39
N LEU A 112 3.82 -14.11 2.82
CA LEU A 112 2.70 -14.10 1.89
C LEU A 112 3.17 -14.27 0.44
N PRO A 113 2.44 -15.03 -0.40
CA PRO A 113 2.66 -15.02 -1.85
C PRO A 113 2.52 -13.61 -2.45
N ASP A 114 3.20 -13.32 -3.56
CA ASP A 114 3.20 -12.00 -4.20
C ASP A 114 1.80 -11.40 -4.40
N LYS A 115 0.85 -12.19 -4.93
CA LYS A 115 -0.54 -11.75 -5.10
C LYS A 115 -1.21 -11.38 -3.77
N ALA A 116 -0.93 -12.14 -2.72
CA ALA A 116 -1.45 -11.89 -1.38
C ALA A 116 -0.84 -10.63 -0.75
N GLN A 117 0.46 -10.38 -0.93
CA GLN A 117 1.10 -9.13 -0.50
C GLN A 117 0.44 -7.92 -1.16
N ARG A 118 0.29 -7.95 -2.50
CA ARG A 118 -0.38 -6.88 -3.25
C ARG A 118 -1.82 -6.66 -2.81
N PHE A 119 -2.54 -7.73 -2.49
CA PHE A 119 -3.90 -7.66 -1.97
C PHE A 119 -3.94 -6.96 -0.60
N VAL A 120 -3.11 -7.38 0.36
CA VAL A 120 -3.07 -6.79 1.71
C VAL A 120 -2.71 -5.31 1.64
N VAL A 121 -1.67 -4.94 0.89
CA VAL A 121 -1.29 -3.53 0.73
C VAL A 121 -2.42 -2.75 0.05
N GLY A 122 -3.01 -3.29 -1.01
CA GLY A 122 -4.06 -2.60 -1.78
C GLY A 122 -5.29 -2.30 -0.94
N VAL A 123 -5.79 -3.29 -0.19
CA VAL A 123 -6.95 -3.13 0.70
C VAL A 123 -6.63 -2.19 1.85
N THR A 124 -5.44 -2.30 2.45
CA THR A 124 -5.04 -1.45 3.58
C THR A 124 -4.99 0.02 3.15
N LEU A 125 -4.26 0.33 2.08
CA LEU A 125 -4.12 1.70 1.58
C LEU A 125 -5.45 2.28 1.14
N LYS A 126 -6.26 1.52 0.38
CA LYS A 126 -7.57 2.00 -0.06
C LYS A 126 -8.49 2.30 1.12
N THR A 127 -8.53 1.43 2.12
CA THR A 127 -9.37 1.61 3.32
C THR A 127 -8.96 2.85 4.11
N GLU A 128 -7.65 3.06 4.31
CA GLU A 128 -7.15 4.22 5.05
C GLU A 128 -7.35 5.52 4.29
N PHE A 129 -7.15 5.51 2.97
CA PHE A 129 -7.40 6.65 2.11
C PHE A 129 -8.88 7.03 2.10
N ASP A 130 -9.79 6.07 1.92
CA ASP A 130 -11.25 6.31 1.96
C ASP A 130 -11.69 6.82 3.33
N ARG A 131 -11.08 6.34 4.42
CA ARG A 131 -11.34 6.84 5.78
C ARG A 131 -10.92 8.30 5.90
N LYS A 132 -9.76 8.66 5.34
CA LYS A 132 -9.24 10.04 5.34
C LYS A 132 -10.10 10.98 4.51
N GLU A 133 -10.50 10.56 3.32
CA GLU A 133 -11.40 11.29 2.44
C GLU A 133 -12.74 11.58 3.12
N LYS A 134 -13.35 10.57 3.76
CA LYS A 134 -14.61 10.73 4.51
C LYS A 134 -14.50 11.67 5.71
N LYS A 135 -13.35 11.69 6.40
CA LYS A 135 -13.11 12.62 7.51
C LYS A 135 -12.97 14.06 7.02
N GLY A 136 -12.54 14.29 5.77
CA GLY A 136 -12.37 15.61 5.19
C GLY A 136 -11.30 16.48 5.87
N ALA A 137 -10.45 15.90 6.73
CA ALA A 137 -9.46 16.60 7.52
C ALA A 137 -8.05 16.03 7.30
N ALA A 138 -7.09 16.94 7.08
CA ALA A 138 -5.69 16.57 6.91
C ALA A 138 -5.06 15.98 8.18
N LYS A 139 -5.47 16.44 9.37
CA LYS A 139 -4.94 15.95 10.64
C LYS A 139 -5.80 14.80 11.22
N PRO A 140 -5.21 13.84 11.95
CA PRO A 140 -3.76 13.62 12.11
C PRO A 140 -3.12 13.11 10.81
N LEU A 141 -1.84 13.39 10.57
CA LEU A 141 -1.15 12.92 9.35
C LEU A 141 -1.02 11.39 9.34
N LEU A 142 -1.15 10.78 8.17
CA LEU A 142 -0.90 9.36 7.96
C LEU A 142 0.36 9.17 7.12
N PHE A 143 1.40 8.61 7.73
CA PHE A 143 2.63 8.24 7.03
C PHE A 143 2.54 6.78 6.58
N VAL A 144 2.72 6.56 5.28
CA VAL A 144 2.70 5.24 4.65
C VAL A 144 4.10 4.95 4.14
N VAL A 145 4.76 3.95 4.71
CA VAL A 145 6.06 3.46 4.24
C VAL A 145 5.86 2.19 3.43
N LEU A 146 6.27 2.19 2.17
CA LEU A 146 6.24 1.01 1.30
C LEU A 146 7.63 0.72 0.76
N ASP A 147 8.14 -0.46 1.10
CA ASP A 147 9.33 -1.01 0.46
C ASP A 147 8.97 -1.68 -0.88
N GLU A 148 9.95 -1.79 -1.77
CA GLU A 148 9.81 -2.32 -3.13
C GLU A 148 8.66 -1.66 -3.91
N LEU A 149 8.65 -0.33 -4.02
CA LEU A 149 7.53 0.40 -4.61
C LEU A 149 7.20 -0.04 -6.06
N ASN A 150 8.19 -0.50 -6.83
CA ASN A 150 8.02 -1.05 -8.19
C ASN A 150 7.10 -2.28 -8.22
N LYS A 151 7.01 -3.05 -7.13
CA LYS A 151 6.10 -4.19 -6.99
C LYS A 151 4.62 -3.77 -7.03
N TYR A 152 4.32 -2.62 -6.43
CA TYR A 152 2.96 -2.12 -6.24
C TYR A 152 2.56 -1.09 -7.30
N ALA A 153 3.51 -0.26 -7.72
CA ALA A 153 3.36 0.73 -8.78
C ALA A 153 4.49 0.60 -9.83
N PRO A 154 4.52 -0.51 -10.59
CA PRO A 154 5.53 -0.70 -11.64
C PRO A 154 5.43 0.38 -12.71
N ARG A 155 6.54 0.67 -13.38
CA ARG A 155 6.62 1.62 -14.51
C ARG A 155 5.58 1.33 -15.56
N GLU A 156 5.46 0.06 -15.93
CA GLU A 156 4.51 -0.41 -16.94
C GLU A 156 3.40 -1.26 -16.33
N GLY A 157 2.27 -1.31 -17.02
CA GLY A 157 1.07 -1.98 -16.54
C GLY A 157 0.21 -1.08 -15.64
N SER A 158 -0.95 -1.62 -15.28
CA SER A 158 -1.94 -0.98 -14.42
C SER A 158 -2.47 -2.02 -13.44
N SER A 159 -2.72 -1.57 -12.22
CA SER A 159 -3.30 -2.35 -11.13
C SER A 159 -4.11 -1.40 -10.25
N PRO A 160 -5.18 -1.87 -9.58
CA PRO A 160 -5.96 -1.02 -8.68
C PRO A 160 -5.10 -0.34 -7.60
N ILE A 161 -4.10 -1.06 -7.06
CA ILE A 161 -3.16 -0.50 -6.09
C ILE A 161 -2.27 0.60 -6.69
N LYS A 162 -1.81 0.46 -7.94
CA LYS A 162 -1.05 1.51 -8.63
C LYS A 162 -1.88 2.79 -8.77
N GLU A 163 -3.17 2.68 -9.11
CA GLU A 163 -4.05 3.85 -9.19
C GLU A 163 -4.22 4.53 -7.82
N VAL A 164 -4.40 3.76 -6.74
CA VAL A 164 -4.45 4.31 -5.36
C VAL A 164 -3.15 5.02 -4.99
N LEU A 165 -1.99 4.43 -5.33
CA LEU A 165 -0.69 5.06 -5.08
C LEU A 165 -0.48 6.34 -5.90
N LEU A 166 -0.98 6.37 -7.13
CA LEU A 166 -1.00 7.58 -7.97
C LEU A 166 -1.86 8.68 -7.34
N ASP A 167 -3.07 8.34 -6.89
CA ASP A 167 -3.96 9.29 -6.21
C ASP A 167 -3.31 9.85 -4.94
N ILE A 168 -2.64 9.01 -4.15
CA ILE A 168 -1.88 9.45 -2.97
C ILE A 168 -0.72 10.36 -3.37
N ALA A 169 0.06 10.00 -4.39
CA ALA A 169 1.20 10.81 -4.83
C ALA A 169 0.78 12.18 -5.38
N GLU A 170 -0.39 12.28 -6.02
CA GLU A 170 -0.86 13.52 -6.64
C GLU A 170 -1.73 14.38 -5.72
N ARG A 171 -2.54 13.76 -4.86
CA ARG A 171 -3.58 14.44 -4.07
C ARG A 171 -3.51 14.14 -2.58
N GLY A 172 -2.67 13.20 -2.14
CA GLY A 172 -2.61 12.76 -0.74
C GLY A 172 -2.32 13.89 0.25
N ARG A 173 -1.62 14.95 -0.18
CA ARG A 173 -1.30 16.12 0.65
C ARG A 173 -2.53 16.79 1.24
N SER A 174 -3.61 16.99 0.47
CA SER A 174 -4.82 17.66 0.99
C SER A 174 -5.55 16.82 2.04
N LEU A 175 -5.39 15.50 1.97
CA LEU A 175 -5.95 14.53 2.92
C LEU A 175 -4.99 14.23 4.10
N GLY A 176 -3.80 14.82 4.10
CA GLY A 176 -2.74 14.58 5.07
C GLY A 176 -2.23 13.14 5.05
N VAL A 177 -2.12 12.55 3.85
CA VAL A 177 -1.50 11.25 3.61
C VAL A 177 -0.13 11.48 2.95
N ILE A 178 0.92 10.95 3.56
CA ILE A 178 2.31 11.10 3.12
C ILE A 178 2.83 9.70 2.74
N LEU A 179 3.21 9.54 1.47
CA LEU A 179 3.81 8.31 0.96
C LEU A 179 5.34 8.41 1.02
N ILE A 180 5.96 7.42 1.65
CA ILE A 180 7.41 7.20 1.70
C ILE A 180 7.68 5.90 0.95
N GLY A 181 8.22 6.01 -0.26
CA GLY A 181 8.62 4.87 -1.07
C GLY A 181 10.09 4.52 -0.86
N ALA A 182 10.39 3.22 -0.82
CA ALA A 182 11.74 2.69 -0.95
C ALA A 182 11.82 1.70 -2.12
N GLN A 183 12.92 1.76 -2.86
CA GLN A 183 13.17 0.98 -4.07
C GLN A 183 14.66 1.02 -4.39
N GLN A 184 15.16 -0.02 -5.07
CA GLN A 184 16.54 -0.05 -5.57
C GLN A 184 16.67 0.76 -6.88
N THR A 185 15.71 0.60 -7.79
CA THR A 185 15.68 1.22 -9.12
C THR A 185 14.43 2.08 -9.26
N ALA A 186 14.58 3.41 -9.14
CA ALA A 186 13.48 4.35 -9.35
C ALA A 186 12.94 4.31 -10.80
N SER A 187 13.76 3.93 -11.78
CA SER A 187 13.32 3.79 -13.18
C SER A 187 12.28 2.68 -13.39
N GLU A 188 12.18 1.71 -12.48
CA GLU A 188 11.17 0.65 -12.53
C GLU A 188 9.84 1.04 -11.87
N VAL A 189 9.77 2.21 -11.25
CA VAL A 189 8.55 2.73 -10.61
C VAL A 189 7.79 3.60 -11.59
N GLU A 190 6.47 3.69 -11.39
CA GLU A 190 5.63 4.62 -12.11
C GLU A 190 6.16 6.06 -12.03
N ARG A 191 6.40 6.65 -13.21
CA ARG A 191 7.05 7.96 -13.36
C ARG A 191 6.33 9.08 -12.61
N ARG A 192 5.00 9.09 -12.61
CA ARG A 192 4.22 10.12 -11.89
C ARG A 192 4.45 10.06 -10.38
N ILE A 193 4.65 8.88 -9.79
CA ILE A 193 4.92 8.77 -8.35
C ILE A 193 6.31 9.34 -8.03
N VAL A 194 7.32 8.97 -8.81
CA VAL A 194 8.69 9.49 -8.64
C VAL A 194 8.74 11.00 -8.88
N THR A 195 8.03 11.50 -9.89
CA THR A 195 8.04 12.93 -10.25
C THR A 195 7.36 13.79 -9.19
N ASN A 196 6.23 13.32 -8.63
CA ASN A 196 5.52 14.03 -7.56
C ASN A 196 6.17 13.91 -6.17
N SER A 197 7.25 13.12 -6.03
CA SER A 197 8.01 13.03 -4.78
C SER A 197 8.81 14.32 -4.55
N ALA A 198 8.40 15.09 -3.54
CA ALA A 198 9.03 16.37 -3.18
C ALA A 198 10.45 16.20 -2.61
N ILE A 199 10.62 15.18 -1.75
CA ILE A 199 11.91 14.79 -1.20
C ILE A 199 12.40 13.55 -1.96
N ARG A 200 13.66 13.57 -2.37
CA ARG A 200 14.29 12.43 -3.04
C ARG A 200 15.62 12.13 -2.37
N VAL A 201 15.80 10.89 -1.98
CA VAL A 201 17.02 10.41 -1.31
C VAL A 201 17.61 9.31 -2.16
N VAL A 202 18.89 9.44 -2.50
CA VAL A 202 19.62 8.50 -3.34
C VAL A 202 20.90 8.08 -2.65
N GLY A 203 21.13 6.78 -2.55
CA GLY A 203 22.40 6.22 -2.07
C GLY A 203 23.36 5.99 -3.23
N ARG A 204 24.06 4.86 -3.18
CA ARG A 204 24.87 4.39 -4.30
C ARG A 204 23.98 3.98 -5.47
N LEU A 205 24.34 4.41 -6.69
CA LEU A 205 23.68 4.03 -7.93
C LEU A 205 24.59 3.18 -8.81
N ASP A 206 24.00 2.31 -9.63
CA ASP A 206 24.72 1.74 -10.76
C ASP A 206 24.76 2.74 -11.95
N PRO A 207 25.73 2.59 -12.88
CA PRO A 207 25.87 3.52 -14.00
C PRO A 207 24.66 3.61 -14.94
N ALA A 208 23.93 2.51 -15.15
CA ALA A 208 22.79 2.49 -16.06
C ALA A 208 21.60 3.24 -15.46
N GLU A 209 21.37 3.06 -14.17
CA GLU A 209 20.32 3.73 -13.42
C GLU A 209 20.61 5.23 -13.26
N ALA A 210 21.85 5.60 -12.94
CA ALA A 210 22.24 7.01 -12.80
C ALA A 210 22.05 7.83 -14.10
N ALA A 211 22.11 7.18 -15.27
CA ALA A 211 21.87 7.84 -16.55
C ALA A 211 20.38 8.12 -16.82
N ARG A 212 19.46 7.57 -16.02
CA ARG A 212 18.01 7.68 -16.25
C ARG A 212 17.47 9.08 -15.93
N PRO A 213 16.42 9.54 -16.64
CA PRO A 213 15.79 10.85 -16.40
C PRO A 213 15.27 11.06 -14.98
N GLU A 214 14.90 9.98 -14.28
CA GLU A 214 14.42 9.99 -12.90
C GLU A 214 15.45 10.61 -11.93
N TYR A 215 16.75 10.54 -12.26
CA TYR A 215 17.86 11.15 -11.51
C TYR A 215 18.33 12.49 -12.07
N GLY A 216 17.53 13.11 -12.95
CA GLY A 216 17.83 14.41 -13.54
C GLY A 216 18.05 15.53 -12.51
N PHE A 217 17.50 15.37 -11.30
CA PHE A 217 17.68 16.30 -10.18
C PHE A 217 19.10 16.28 -9.58
N LEU A 218 19.90 15.24 -9.84
CA LEU A 218 21.31 15.18 -9.45
C LEU A 218 22.19 15.86 -10.51
N PRO A 219 22.94 16.92 -10.14
CA PRO A 219 23.94 17.52 -11.02
C PRO A 219 24.95 16.48 -11.52
N PRO A 220 25.55 16.64 -12.71
CA PRO A 220 26.47 15.65 -13.28
C PRO A 220 27.59 15.22 -12.32
N ALA A 221 28.19 16.17 -11.58
CA ALA A 221 29.23 15.88 -10.60
C ALA A 221 28.74 15.00 -9.44
N GLN A 222 27.55 15.26 -8.89
CA GLN A 222 26.99 14.46 -7.81
C GLN A 222 26.57 13.08 -8.28
N ARG A 223 26.06 12.98 -9.52
CA ARG A 223 25.75 11.71 -10.15
C ARG A 223 26.98 10.82 -10.32
N GLN A 224 28.12 11.38 -10.73
CA GLN A 224 29.40 10.65 -10.75
C GLN A 224 29.82 10.19 -9.35
N ARG A 225 29.63 11.03 -8.33
CA ARG A 225 29.89 10.64 -6.93
C ARG A 225 28.96 9.52 -6.44
N ALA A 226 27.70 9.51 -6.86
CA ALA A 226 26.74 8.46 -6.50
C ALA A 226 27.17 7.06 -7.00
N LEU A 227 27.93 6.96 -8.09
CA LEU A 227 28.43 5.67 -8.61
C LEU A 227 29.43 4.99 -7.67
N ILE A 228 30.22 5.80 -6.94
CA ILE A 228 31.30 5.36 -6.06
C ILE A 228 31.01 5.64 -4.58
N ALA A 229 29.77 6.01 -4.26
CA ALA A 229 29.33 6.31 -2.90
C ALA A 229 29.50 5.07 -2.00
N LYS A 230 30.03 5.28 -0.79
CA LYS A 230 30.10 4.23 0.23
C LYS A 230 28.71 4.01 0.84
N PRO A 231 28.40 2.81 1.36
CA PRO A 231 27.20 2.59 2.16
C PRO A 231 27.07 3.68 3.25
N GLY A 232 25.86 4.21 3.42
CA GLY A 232 25.59 5.33 4.33
C GLY A 232 25.77 6.71 3.71
N THR A 233 26.49 6.87 2.59
CA THR A 233 26.52 8.16 1.88
C THR A 233 25.23 8.36 1.08
N MET A 234 24.47 9.42 1.38
CA MET A 234 23.20 9.72 0.73
C MET A 234 23.21 11.13 0.10
N PHE A 235 22.54 11.27 -1.03
CA PHE A 235 22.25 12.53 -1.70
C PHE A 235 20.77 12.85 -1.53
N VAL A 236 20.47 13.98 -0.87
CA VAL A 236 19.12 14.40 -0.53
C VAL A 236 18.75 15.66 -1.30
N HIS A 237 17.72 15.55 -2.12
CA HIS A 237 17.07 16.69 -2.76
C HIS A 237 15.76 17.01 -2.03
N GLN A 238 15.51 18.30 -1.80
CA GLN A 238 14.30 18.81 -1.17
C GLN A 238 13.98 20.21 -1.71
N PRO A 239 12.70 20.66 -1.68
CA PRO A 239 12.27 21.88 -2.38
C PRO A 239 12.95 23.19 -1.99
N ASP A 240 13.32 23.37 -0.72
CA ASP A 240 13.86 24.64 -0.19
C ASP A 240 15.35 24.83 -0.49
N ILE A 241 16.06 23.77 -0.85
CA ILE A 241 17.50 23.82 -1.11
C ILE A 241 17.73 23.50 -2.59
N PRO A 242 18.24 24.47 -3.38
CA PRO A 242 18.31 24.34 -4.84
C PRO A 242 19.35 23.32 -5.34
N VAL A 243 20.20 22.81 -4.44
CA VAL A 243 21.25 21.84 -4.76
C VAL A 243 21.11 20.64 -3.83
N PRO A 244 21.16 19.39 -4.33
CA PRO A 244 21.06 18.23 -3.44
C PRO A 244 22.22 18.18 -2.44
N LEU A 245 21.91 17.85 -1.20
CA LEU A 245 22.85 17.76 -0.09
C LEU A 245 23.45 16.36 -0.03
N CYS A 246 24.78 16.28 0.10
CA CYS A 246 25.47 15.03 0.40
C CYS A 246 25.61 14.90 1.91
N LEU A 247 25.07 13.82 2.49
CA LEU A 247 25.14 13.54 3.93
C LEU A 247 25.57 12.10 4.20
N GLU A 248 25.98 11.85 5.44
CA GLU A 248 26.24 10.51 5.96
C GLU A 248 25.06 10.09 6.85
N PHE A 249 24.37 9.04 6.44
CA PHE A 249 23.27 8.45 7.17
C PHE A 249 23.82 7.53 8.27
N PRO A 250 23.45 7.75 9.53
CA PRO A 250 24.01 7.00 10.64
C PRO A 250 23.58 5.53 10.59
N PHE A 251 24.40 4.66 11.17
CA PHE A 251 23.97 3.31 11.48
C PHE A 251 22.78 3.37 12.46
N PRO A 252 21.79 2.45 12.31
CA PRO A 252 20.65 2.41 13.21
C PRO A 252 21.11 2.17 14.65
N ALA A 253 20.41 2.79 15.61
CA ALA A 253 20.68 2.64 17.04
C ALA A 253 20.16 1.31 17.62
N TRP A 254 19.81 0.34 16.78
CA TRP A 254 19.28 -0.97 17.16
C TRP A 254 19.96 -2.08 16.35
N ALA A 255 19.92 -3.29 16.90
CA ALA A 255 20.46 -4.48 16.26
C ALA A 255 19.73 -4.78 14.94
N THR A 256 20.50 -5.00 13.87
CA THR A 256 19.95 -5.35 12.54
C THR A 256 20.02 -6.85 12.27
N ARG A 257 20.80 -7.58 13.07
CA ARG A 257 20.95 -9.04 13.01
C ARG A 257 20.57 -9.67 14.33
N VAL A 258 20.04 -10.89 14.25
CA VAL A 258 19.71 -11.69 15.45
C VAL A 258 20.95 -11.88 16.35
N SER A 259 22.14 -12.01 15.76
CA SER A 259 23.41 -12.12 16.48
C SER A 259 23.84 -10.84 17.21
N GLU A 260 23.32 -9.68 16.77
CA GLU A 260 23.57 -8.38 17.39
C GLU A 260 22.51 -8.05 18.45
N ALA A 261 21.41 -8.81 18.49
CA ALA A 261 20.30 -8.55 19.39
C ALA A 261 20.64 -8.95 20.83
N GLY A 262 20.41 -8.03 21.76
CA GLY A 262 20.40 -8.32 23.19
C GLY A 262 19.14 -9.10 23.62
N ALA A 263 18.96 -9.28 24.92
CA ALA A 263 17.73 -9.87 25.45
C ALA A 263 16.51 -9.04 25.03
N ALA A 264 15.46 -9.71 24.56
CA ALA A 264 14.21 -9.06 24.19
C ALA A 264 13.65 -8.29 25.41
N PRO A 265 13.12 -7.06 25.24
CA PRO A 265 12.51 -6.32 26.34
C PRO A 265 11.37 -7.13 26.97
N SER A 266 11.37 -7.29 28.29
CA SER A 266 10.39 -8.09 29.03
C SER A 266 8.95 -7.54 29.01
N ALA A 267 8.74 -6.34 28.47
CA ALA A 267 7.46 -5.63 28.50
C ALA A 267 6.58 -5.78 27.24
N THR A 268 7.07 -6.36 26.15
CA THR A 268 6.42 -6.23 24.82
C THR A 268 5.68 -7.49 24.37
N LEU A 269 4.60 -7.88 25.06
CA LEU A 269 3.54 -8.69 24.43
C LEU A 269 2.48 -7.81 23.73
N ARG A 270 2.50 -6.50 24.01
CA ARG A 270 1.91 -5.45 23.18
C ARG A 270 2.90 -4.30 23.18
N SER A 271 3.59 -4.06 22.07
CA SER A 271 4.29 -2.79 21.88
C SER A 271 3.25 -1.70 21.62
N ILE A 272 2.50 -1.34 22.67
CA ILE A 272 1.89 -0.03 22.77
C ILE A 272 3.04 0.84 23.27
N VAL A 273 3.89 1.31 22.35
CA VAL A 273 4.72 2.47 22.66
C VAL A 273 3.71 3.55 23.04
N GLN A 274 3.79 4.03 24.28
CA GLN A 274 2.99 5.16 24.74
C GLN A 274 3.01 6.25 23.66
N ALA A 275 1.89 6.97 23.50
CA ALA A 275 1.74 8.11 22.61
C ALA A 275 2.62 9.31 23.02
N ALA A 276 3.85 9.06 23.47
CA ALA A 276 4.87 10.08 23.63
C ALA A 276 5.43 10.36 22.24
N ASP A 277 5.13 11.55 21.73
CA ASP A 277 5.69 12.06 20.49
C ASP A 277 7.24 12.14 20.62
N PRO A 278 8.01 11.36 19.84
CA PRO A 278 9.48 11.37 19.87
C PRO A 278 10.06 12.71 19.39
N PHE A 279 9.25 13.57 18.77
CA PHE A 279 9.61 14.93 18.39
C PHE A 279 9.20 15.98 19.43
N ALA A 280 8.54 15.61 20.53
CA ALA A 280 8.21 16.54 21.62
C ALA A 280 9.46 17.22 22.21
N VAL A 281 10.61 16.53 22.15
CA VAL A 281 11.91 17.10 22.57
C VAL A 281 12.33 18.25 21.65
N MET A 282 12.03 18.15 20.34
CA MET A 282 12.34 19.21 19.36
C MET A 282 11.40 20.42 19.51
N ALA A 283 10.14 20.19 19.90
CA ALA A 283 9.16 21.26 20.11
C ALA A 283 9.46 22.11 21.36
N SER A 284 10.20 21.58 22.34
CA SER A 284 10.56 22.32 23.55
C SER A 284 11.64 23.40 23.36
N GLY A 285 12.24 23.50 22.16
CA GLY A 285 13.37 24.38 21.86
C GLY A 285 13.08 25.63 21.03
N SER A 286 11.88 25.85 20.51
CA SER A 286 11.58 27.04 19.71
C SER A 286 10.12 27.47 19.84
N GLY A 287 9.88 28.51 20.64
CA GLY A 287 8.64 29.27 20.58
C GLY A 287 8.59 30.09 19.29
N SER A 288 7.95 29.53 18.26
CA SER A 288 7.33 30.32 17.18
C SER A 288 6.06 29.61 16.75
N SER A 289 4.94 30.31 16.92
CA SER A 289 3.64 29.92 16.38
C SER A 289 3.66 30.10 14.85
N ASP A 290 4.11 29.08 14.13
CA ASP A 290 3.89 28.99 12.68
C ASP A 290 2.74 28.02 12.42
N ASP A 291 1.53 28.58 12.40
CA ASP A 291 0.30 27.96 11.92
C ASP A 291 0.17 28.07 10.39
N GLU A 292 1.30 28.24 9.69
CA GLU A 292 1.38 28.14 8.24
C GLU A 292 2.09 26.84 7.89
N ILE A 293 1.42 25.99 7.10
CA ILE A 293 2.07 24.90 6.38
C ILE A 293 2.91 25.59 5.29
N PRO A 294 4.26 25.64 5.36
CA PRO A 294 5.02 25.92 4.16
C PRO A 294 5.00 24.64 3.32
N PHE A 295 5.25 24.76 2.02
CA PHE A 295 4.96 23.78 0.95
C PHE A 295 3.50 23.73 0.59
#